data_AF-A0A9N7N0J2-F1
#
_entry.id   AF-A0A9N7N0J2-F1
#
_cell.length_a   1.000
_cell.length_b   1.000
_cell.length_c   1.000
_cell.angle_alpha   90.00
_cell.angle_beta   90.00
_cell.angle_gamma   90.00
#
_symmetry.space_group_name_H-M   'P 1'
#
loop_
_entity.id
_entity.type
_entity.pdbx_description
1 polymer ?
#
loop_
_entity_poly.entity_id
_entity_poly.type
_entity_poly.pdbx_seq_one_letter_code
_entity_poly.pdbx_strand_id
1 'polypeptide(L)'
;SGRVSTPANLRYQEDLLFPGRLIEEAGRVKVGRPLRKVFKPSELNKVKENFPGEKFILKRGKKWTDMILERNATGEDALRGWLVAAYAAETENSFEENRDNFFQDAYERMSDMFSPFISELQAKGWHTL
;
A
#
# COMPACT_ATOMS: atom_id res chain seq x y z
N SER A 1 0.77 -2.07 -40.08
CA SER A 1 -0.30 -3.03 -39.77
C SER A 1 -0.28 -3.33 -38.28
N GLY A 2 -1.14 -2.67 -37.49
CA GLY A 2 -1.17 -2.83 -36.03
C GLY A 2 -1.84 -4.16 -35.66
N ARG A 3 -1.10 -5.08 -35.04
CA ARG A 3 -1.67 -6.31 -34.48
C ARG A 3 -2.47 -5.93 -33.24
N VAL A 4 -3.79 -6.02 -33.31
CA VAL A 4 -4.66 -5.91 -32.13
C VAL A 4 -4.46 -7.19 -31.32
N SER A 5 -3.92 -7.05 -30.11
CA SER A 5 -3.72 -8.16 -29.19
C SER A 5 -5.04 -8.86 -28.90
N THR A 6 -5.04 -10.19 -28.97
CA THR A 6 -6.23 -11.00 -28.70
C THR A 6 -6.72 -10.80 -27.25
N PRO A 7 -8.02 -10.96 -26.94
CA PRO A 7 -8.57 -10.76 -25.60
C PRO A 7 -7.86 -11.57 -24.49
N ALA A 8 -7.30 -12.73 -24.83
CA ALA A 8 -6.49 -13.53 -23.91
C ALA A 8 -5.14 -12.88 -23.57
N ASN A 9 -4.49 -12.24 -24.55
CA ASN A 9 -3.26 -11.49 -24.32
C ASN A 9 -3.52 -10.20 -23.52
N LEU A 10 -4.65 -9.53 -23.75
CA LEU A 10 -5.06 -8.37 -22.95
C LEU A 10 -5.33 -8.78 -21.50
N ARG A 11 -6.06 -9.88 -21.28
CA ARG A 11 -6.27 -10.43 -19.93
C ARG A 11 -4.97 -10.86 -19.24
N TYR A 12 -4.02 -11.43 -19.98
CA TYR A 12 -2.72 -11.81 -19.46
C TYR A 12 -1.88 -10.58 -19.03
N GLN A 13 -1.92 -9.51 -19.82
CA GLN A 13 -1.29 -8.23 -19.47
C GLN A 13 -1.99 -7.55 -18.28
N GLU A 14 -3.32 -7.63 -18.21
CA GLU A 14 -4.09 -7.16 -17.05
C GLU A 14 -3.78 -7.97 -15.78
N ASP A 15 -3.64 -9.29 -15.86
CA ASP A 15 -3.27 -10.15 -14.72
C ASP A 15 -1.82 -9.93 -14.27
N LEU A 16 -0.91 -9.50 -15.16
CA LEU A 16 0.45 -9.12 -14.80
C LEU A 16 0.51 -7.79 -14.05
N LEU A 17 -0.36 -6.84 -14.41
CA LEU A 17 -0.38 -5.48 -13.83
C LEU A 17 -1.30 -5.38 -12.61
N PHE A 18 -2.39 -6.14 -12.60
CA PHE A 18 -3.42 -6.18 -11.56
C PHE A 18 -3.85 -7.64 -11.37
N PRO A 19 -3.00 -8.48 -10.75
CA PRO A 19 -3.32 -9.88 -10.56
C PRO A 19 -4.67 -10.00 -9.85
N GLY A 20 -5.66 -10.64 -10.51
CA GLY A 20 -6.97 -10.93 -9.93
C GLY A 20 -6.92 -11.92 -8.76
N ARG A 21 -5.73 -12.16 -8.20
CA ARG A 21 -5.41 -13.10 -7.13
C ARG A 21 -4.74 -12.35 -5.99
N LEU A 22 -5.13 -12.71 -4.77
CA LEU A 22 -4.49 -12.27 -3.53
C LEU A 22 -2.98 -12.56 -3.61
N ILE A 23 -2.13 -11.53 -3.56
CA ILE A 23 -0.70 -11.72 -3.32
C ILE A 23 -0.54 -11.92 -1.81
N GLU A 24 -0.68 -13.15 -1.33
CA GLU A 24 -0.52 -13.49 0.09
C GLU A 24 0.91 -13.26 0.59
N GLU A 25 1.90 -13.23 -0.31
CA GLU A 25 3.31 -12.97 0.00
C GLU A 25 3.70 -11.48 0.00
N ALA A 26 2.82 -10.55 -0.39
CA ALA A 26 3.07 -9.11 -0.34
C ALA A 26 2.73 -8.52 1.04
N GLY A 27 3.21 -9.16 2.10
CA GLY A 27 3.14 -8.64 3.46
C GLY A 27 1.73 -8.37 3.97
N ARG A 28 0.77 -9.30 3.79
CA ARG A 28 -0.60 -9.18 4.33
C ARG A 28 -1.34 -7.87 3.97
N VAL A 29 -1.03 -7.19 2.86
CA VAL A 29 -1.74 -5.96 2.43
C VAL A 29 -2.79 -6.26 1.35
N LYS A 30 -3.98 -5.66 1.45
CA LYS A 30 -5.04 -5.72 0.43
C LYS A 30 -5.31 -4.35 -0.16
N VAL A 31 -5.08 -4.19 -1.46
CA VAL A 31 -5.29 -2.94 -2.19
C VAL A 31 -6.59 -2.98 -3.00
N GLY A 32 -7.22 -1.83 -3.22
CA GLY A 32 -8.29 -1.69 -4.23
C GLY A 32 -9.70 -2.04 -3.75
N ARG A 33 -9.91 -2.23 -2.45
CA ARG A 33 -11.27 -2.41 -1.92
C ARG A 33 -12.07 -1.11 -1.97
N PRO A 34 -13.40 -1.17 -2.19
CA PRO A 34 -14.23 0.03 -2.14
C PRO A 34 -14.15 0.70 -0.76
N LEU A 35 -13.87 2.01 -0.73
CA LEU A 35 -13.72 2.81 0.50
C LEU A 35 -14.83 2.56 1.52
N ARG A 36 -16.09 2.57 1.05
CA ARG A 36 -17.30 2.37 1.89
C ARG A 36 -17.40 0.99 2.53
N LYS A 37 -16.69 -0.02 2.00
CA LYS A 37 -16.64 -1.36 2.58
C LYS A 37 -15.55 -1.49 3.65
N VAL A 38 -14.60 -0.56 3.69
CA VAL A 38 -13.45 -0.57 4.61
C VAL A 38 -13.67 0.42 5.75
N PHE A 39 -14.11 1.64 5.46
CA PHE A 39 -14.26 2.70 6.44
C PHE A 39 -15.72 3.13 6.62
N LYS A 40 -16.11 3.37 7.87
CA LYS A 40 -17.29 4.18 8.17
C LYS A 40 -16.97 5.66 7.94
N PRO A 41 -17.93 6.50 7.51
CA PRO A 41 -17.69 7.93 7.32
C PRO A 41 -17.09 8.63 8.55
N SER A 42 -17.52 8.25 9.76
CA SER A 42 -17.00 8.78 11.03
C SER A 42 -15.55 8.38 11.34
N GLU A 43 -15.07 7.28 10.77
CA GLU A 43 -13.69 6.80 10.95
C GLU A 43 -12.75 7.41 9.90
N LEU A 44 -13.27 7.76 8.73
CA LEU A 44 -12.47 8.23 7.60
C LEU A 44 -11.69 9.51 7.91
N ASN A 45 -12.33 10.48 8.58
CA ASN A 45 -11.68 11.76 8.91
C ASN A 45 -10.49 11.54 9.85
N LYS A 46 -10.66 10.72 10.89
CA LYS A 46 -9.60 10.38 11.84
C LYS A 46 -8.42 9.69 11.17
N VAL A 47 -8.70 8.76 10.25
CA VAL A 47 -7.64 8.03 9.56
C VAL A 47 -6.87 8.91 8.59
N LYS A 48 -7.53 9.91 7.98
CA LYS A 48 -6.85 10.92 7.16
C LYS A 48 -5.96 11.85 7.99
N GLU A 49 -6.31 12.11 9.25
CA GLU A 49 -5.49 12.90 10.17
C GLU A 49 -4.17 12.20 10.54
N ASN A 50 -4.12 10.87 10.50
CA ASN A 50 -2.92 10.11 10.84
C ASN A 50 -1.76 10.30 9.83
N PHE A 51 -2.08 10.51 8.55
CA PHE A 51 -1.07 10.64 7.49
C PHE A 51 -1.36 11.88 6.64
N PRO A 52 -1.16 13.09 7.19
CA PRO A 52 -1.48 14.32 6.47
C PRO A 52 -0.56 14.48 5.26
N GLY A 53 -1.13 14.45 4.06
CA GLY A 53 -0.40 14.65 2.80
C GLY A 53 -0.12 13.36 2.02
N GLU A 54 -0.31 12.19 2.62
CA GLU A 54 -0.21 10.93 1.91
C GLU A 54 -1.48 10.64 1.10
N LYS A 55 -1.30 10.06 -0.09
CA LYS A 55 -2.42 9.70 -0.98
C LYS A 55 -2.95 8.29 -0.75
N PHE A 56 -2.73 7.76 0.45
CA PHE A 56 -3.23 6.47 0.86
C PHE A 56 -3.82 6.55 2.27
N ILE A 57 -4.72 5.62 2.57
CA ILE A 57 -5.19 5.36 3.93
C ILE A 57 -5.12 3.87 4.22
N LEU A 58 -4.82 3.52 5.47
CA LEU A 58 -4.64 2.15 5.92
C LEU A 58 -5.69 1.79 6.98
N LYS A 59 -6.19 0.57 6.91
CA LYS A 59 -7.00 -0.03 7.98
C LYS A 59 -6.51 -1.42 8.29
N ARG A 60 -6.01 -1.62 9.50
CA ARG A 60 -5.65 -2.95 9.98
C ARG A 60 -6.93 -3.78 10.20
N GLY A 61 -7.03 -4.89 9.48
CA GLY A 61 -7.98 -5.97 9.76
C GLY A 61 -7.30 -7.08 10.56
N LYS A 62 -8.02 -8.19 10.84
CA LYS A 62 -7.44 -9.31 11.62
C LYS A 62 -6.34 -10.08 10.87
N LYS A 63 -6.52 -10.27 9.56
CA LYS A 63 -5.62 -11.10 8.73
C LYS A 63 -4.79 -10.28 7.74
N TRP A 64 -5.26 -9.10 7.38
CA TRP A 64 -4.63 -8.23 6.41
C TRP A 64 -4.81 -6.76 6.78
N THR A 65 -4.02 -5.88 6.19
CA THR A 65 -4.20 -4.43 6.22
C THR A 65 -4.83 -4.01 4.90
N ASP A 66 -6.02 -3.41 4.95
CA ASP A 66 -6.66 -2.84 3.77
C ASP A 66 -5.99 -1.48 3.47
N MET A 67 -5.54 -1.27 2.24
CA MET A 67 -4.96 -0.02 1.74
C MET A 67 -5.86 0.55 0.64
N ILE A 68 -6.26 1.81 0.81
CA ILE A 68 -7.04 2.55 -0.17
C ILE A 68 -6.19 3.70 -0.69
N LEU A 69 -6.12 3.84 -2.01
CA LEU A 69 -5.38 4.90 -2.68
C LEU A 69 -6.34 5.99 -3.16
N GLU A 70 -5.92 7.24 -3.09
CA GLU A 70 -6.61 8.33 -3.76
C GLU A 70 -6.51 8.17 -5.29
N ARG A 71 -7.44 8.80 -6.02
CA ARG A 71 -7.56 8.62 -7.48
C ARG A 71 -6.30 9.07 -8.25
N ASN A 72 -5.54 10.00 -7.69
CA ASN A 72 -4.31 10.58 -8.23
C ASN A 72 -3.04 10.07 -7.51
N ALA A 73 -3.13 8.93 -6.83
CA ALA A 73 -1.98 8.24 -6.25
C ALA A 73 -1.03 7.74 -7.36
N THR A 74 0.26 7.93 -7.13
CA THR A 74 1.36 7.44 -7.96
C THR A 74 1.83 6.07 -7.46
N GLY A 75 2.75 5.44 -8.21
CA GLY A 75 3.41 4.21 -7.75
C GLY A 75 4.19 4.40 -6.45
N GLU A 76 4.79 5.57 -6.25
CA GLU A 76 5.50 5.91 -5.01
C GLU A 76 4.54 6.05 -3.83
N ASP A 77 3.38 6.69 -4.03
CA ASP A 77 2.33 6.78 -3.00
C ASP A 77 1.87 5.37 -2.56
N ALA A 78 1.71 4.45 -3.51
CA ALA A 78 1.35 3.06 -3.22
C ALA A 78 2.46 2.30 -2.48
N LEU A 79 3.71 2.52 -2.86
CA LEU A 79 4.87 1.90 -2.20
C LEU A 79 5.05 2.39 -0.77
N ARG A 80 4.89 3.70 -0.53
CA ARG A 80 4.89 4.28 0.83
C ARG A 80 3.87 3.59 1.71
N GLY A 81 2.61 3.53 1.25
CA GLY A 81 1.54 2.88 2.01
C GLY A 81 1.80 1.39 2.27
N TRP A 82 2.41 0.68 1.32
CA TRP A 82 2.79 -0.72 1.50
C TRP A 82 3.89 -0.89 2.55
N LEU A 83 4.93 -0.05 2.55
CA LEU A 83 6.01 -0.08 3.54
C LEU A 83 5.48 0.21 4.95
N VAL A 84 4.59 1.19 5.10
CA VAL A 84 3.94 1.48 6.39
C VAL A 84 3.17 0.25 6.88
N ALA A 85 2.38 -0.39 6.01
CA ALA A 85 1.63 -1.58 6.39
C ALA A 85 2.54 -2.77 6.75
N ALA A 86 3.69 -2.91 6.07
CA ALA A 86 4.68 -3.95 6.37
C ALA A 86 5.36 -3.72 7.73
N TYR A 87 5.85 -2.51 8.00
CA TYR A 87 6.46 -2.16 9.29
C TYR A 87 5.46 -2.25 10.43
N ALA A 88 4.21 -1.82 10.22
CA ALA A 88 3.14 -1.99 11.20
C ALA A 88 2.89 -3.46 11.55
N ALA A 89 2.99 -4.36 10.57
CA ALA A 89 2.84 -5.80 10.78
C ALA A 89 4.06 -6.43 11.49
N GLU A 90 5.27 -5.90 11.32
CA GLU A 90 6.45 -6.31 12.07
C GLU A 90 6.33 -5.94 13.56
N THR A 91 5.97 -4.68 13.84
CA THR A 91 5.86 -4.16 15.22
C THR A 91 4.79 -4.91 16.03
N GLU A 92 3.66 -5.28 15.39
CA GLU A 92 2.56 -6.04 16.03
C GLU A 92 3.01 -7.42 16.55
N ASN A 93 4.00 -8.07 15.93
CA ASN A 93 4.47 -9.38 16.38
C ASN A 93 5.48 -9.28 17.55
N SER A 94 5.93 -8.08 17.89
CA SER A 94 7.05 -7.86 18.81
C SER A 94 6.66 -7.37 20.21
N PHE A 95 5.50 -6.74 20.40
CA PHE A 95 5.10 -6.17 21.69
C PHE A 95 3.59 -6.28 21.96
N GLU A 96 3.22 -6.91 23.09
CA GLU A 96 1.83 -7.00 23.57
C GLU A 96 1.32 -5.73 24.29
N GLU A 97 2.17 -4.73 24.54
CA GLU A 97 1.82 -3.57 25.37
C GLU A 97 2.09 -2.25 24.63
N ASN A 98 1.03 -1.42 24.50
CA ASN A 98 0.93 -0.09 23.85
C ASN A 98 0.40 -0.10 22.40
N ARG A 99 -0.95 -0.07 22.29
CA ARG A 99 -1.70 -0.26 21.03
C ARG A 99 -2.23 1.01 20.37
N ASP A 100 -1.81 2.20 20.78
CA ASP A 100 -2.48 3.41 20.26
C ASP A 100 -1.78 4.03 19.05
N ASN A 101 -0.51 3.71 18.74
CA ASN A 101 0.21 4.41 17.67
C ASN A 101 1.11 3.57 16.74
N PHE A 102 0.92 2.25 16.64
CA PHE A 102 1.78 1.38 15.81
C PHE A 102 1.86 1.80 14.31
N PHE A 103 0.81 2.43 13.79
CA PHE A 103 0.80 2.98 12.43
C PHE A 103 1.65 4.26 12.29
N GLN A 104 1.74 5.05 13.37
CA GLN A 104 2.58 6.25 13.42
C GLN A 104 4.05 5.86 13.42
N ASP A 105 4.45 4.92 14.29
CA ASP A 105 5.83 4.43 14.37
C ASP A 105 6.29 3.82 13.03
N ALA A 106 5.39 3.06 12.39
CA ALA A 106 5.63 2.48 11.07
C ALA A 106 5.79 3.55 9.98
N TYR A 107 5.04 4.65 10.09
CA TYR A 107 5.13 5.78 9.16
C TYR A 107 6.43 6.57 9.32
N GLU A 108 6.85 6.82 10.55
CA GLU A 108 8.13 7.47 10.84
C GLU A 108 9.29 6.65 10.29
N ARG A 109 9.31 5.35 10.58
CA ARG A 109 10.30 4.41 10.01
C ARG A 109 10.29 4.40 8.49
N MET A 110 9.11 4.40 7.87
CA MET A 110 8.99 4.48 6.41
C MET A 110 9.56 5.79 5.88
N SER A 111 9.20 6.93 6.49
CA SER A 111 9.66 8.26 6.08
C SER A 111 11.19 8.36 6.09
N ASP A 112 11.84 7.82 7.13
CA ASP A 112 13.31 7.84 7.25
C ASP A 112 13.99 6.95 6.20
N MET A 113 13.39 5.80 5.88
CA MET A 113 13.97 4.79 4.98
C MET A 113 13.64 5.03 3.50
N PHE A 114 12.59 5.79 3.19
CA PHE A 114 12.05 5.88 1.83
C PHE A 114 13.04 6.49 0.83
N SER A 115 13.63 7.64 1.17
CA SER A 115 14.59 8.32 0.27
C SER A 115 15.85 7.48 0.01
N PRO A 116 16.51 6.89 1.03
CA PRO A 116 17.61 5.95 0.81
C PRO A 116 17.20 4.75 -0.06
N PHE A 117 16.03 4.18 0.20
CA PHE A 117 15.52 3.01 -0.52
C PHE A 117 15.27 3.30 -2.01
N ILE A 118 14.62 4.42 -2.33
CA ILE A 118 14.39 4.83 -3.72
C ILE A 118 15.71 5.12 -4.43
N SER A 119 16.66 5.76 -3.74
CA SER A 119 17.99 6.04 -4.32
C SER A 119 18.72 4.74 -4.68
N GLU A 120 18.63 3.71 -3.84
CA GLU A 120 19.21 2.40 -4.13
C GLU A 120 18.50 1.68 -5.29
N LEU A 121 17.16 1.74 -5.33
CA LEU A 121 16.38 1.18 -6.44
C LEU A 121 16.73 1.85 -7.77
N GLN A 122 16.84 3.18 -7.78
CA GLN A 122 17.26 3.94 -8.96
C GLN A 122 18.69 3.60 -9.39
N ALA A 123 19.62 3.45 -8.44
CA ALA A 123 20.98 2.99 -8.72
C ALA A 123 21.02 1.58 -9.32
N LYS A 124 20.03 0.73 -9.01
CA LYS A 124 19.83 -0.61 -9.58
C LYS A 124 19.03 -0.62 -10.89
N GLY A 125 18.73 0.55 -11.46
CA GLY A 125 18.05 0.69 -12.74
C GLY A 125 16.53 0.68 -12.66
N TRP A 126 15.95 0.83 -11.47
CA TRP A 126 14.52 1.00 -11.29
C TRP A 126 14.14 2.48 -11.44
N HIS A 127 13.56 2.83 -12.57
CA HIS A 127 13.07 4.18 -12.84
C HIS A 127 11.57 4.24 -12.57
N THR A 128 11.15 5.06 -11.61
CA THR A 128 9.75 5.43 -11.43
C THR A 128 9.36 6.42 -12.54
N LEU A 129 8.26 6.13 -13.25
CA LEU A 129 7.67 6.98 -14.31
C LEU A 129 6.73 8.02 -13.71
#